data_AF-A0A2E9M057-F1
#
_entry.id   AF-A0A2E9M057-F1
#
_cell.length_a   1.000
_cell.length_b   1.000
_cell.length_c   1.000
_cell.angle_alpha   90.00
_cell.angle_beta   90.00
_cell.angle_gamma   90.00
#
_symmetry.space_group_name_H-M   'P 1'
#
loop_
_entity.id
_entity.type
_entity.pdbx_description
1 polymer ?
#
loop_
_entity_poly.entity_id
_entity_poly.type
_entity_poly.pdbx_seq_one_letter_code
_entity_poly.pdbx_strand_id
1 'polypeptide(L)'
;MTTQGGLRRCVRLLVWCFLLLTLTGCSATQFIYNRVDVLVRWHLDDYVSLDRDQRAQFDERLDILLEWHRREELPEYVLLLDDALAILDNGVPLDAARDMADRIELAAIRFQGPFLELLLRTGKDLRQKQRVEFVDAMMAKQEEFEADRLARSDEEYREDLEKRFDAQLSRYMGPLTPAQIDRIAAGVADMTRLDRFWLEDRRVWIEAVSDILLRAENDWPDQVRAMITGREDALLPAYREGIDHNGEVILQLSRDVLISRTEKQDRKLRSKLIVLRDDLAALAAQGASTLDEDPERVITPASG
;
A
#
# COMPACT_ATOMS: atom_id res chain seq x y z
N MET A 1 9.74 -30.70 54.26
CA MET A 1 10.32 -29.68 53.35
C MET A 1 10.07 -30.09 51.89
N THR A 2 8.86 -29.91 51.34
CA THR A 2 8.59 -30.23 49.91
C THR A 2 7.52 -29.34 49.25
N THR A 3 6.96 -28.35 49.94
CA THR A 3 5.86 -27.50 49.41
C THR A 3 6.32 -26.20 48.75
N GLN A 4 7.56 -25.74 48.96
CA GLN A 4 8.06 -24.48 48.37
C GLN A 4 8.45 -24.58 46.88
N GLY A 5 8.81 -25.78 46.39
CA GLY A 5 9.24 -25.98 45.00
C GLY A 5 8.09 -25.94 43.99
N GLY A 6 6.90 -26.45 44.37
CA GLY A 6 5.71 -26.48 43.52
C GLY A 6 5.11 -25.10 43.30
N LEU A 7 5.03 -24.28 44.35
CA LEU A 7 4.47 -22.93 44.28
C LEU A 7 5.31 -22.00 43.38
N ARG A 8 6.65 -22.09 43.48
CA ARG A 8 7.57 -21.33 42.61
C ARG A 8 7.50 -21.75 41.13
N ARG A 9 7.23 -23.02 40.84
CA ARG A 9 7.01 -23.51 39.47
C ARG A 9 5.66 -23.05 38.90
N CYS A 10 4.60 -23.07 39.72
CA CYS A 10 3.27 -22.58 39.31
C CYS A 10 3.27 -21.07 39.06
N VAL A 11 3.94 -20.27 39.91
CA VAL A 11 4.08 -18.82 39.72
C VAL A 11 4.89 -18.50 38.46
N ARG A 12 5.97 -19.24 38.18
CA ARG A 12 6.72 -19.09 36.92
C ARG A 12 5.87 -19.42 35.70
N LEU A 13 5.09 -20.51 35.73
CA LEU A 13 4.21 -20.89 34.63
C LEU A 13 3.09 -19.85 34.43
N LEU A 14 2.52 -19.31 35.50
CA LEU A 14 1.52 -18.24 35.42
C LEU A 14 2.10 -16.93 34.86
N VAL A 15 3.33 -16.57 35.23
CA VAL A 15 4.03 -15.40 34.67
C VAL A 15 4.33 -15.60 33.19
N TRP A 16 4.76 -16.81 32.77
CA TRP A 16 4.96 -17.13 31.35
C TRP A 16 3.66 -17.17 30.55
N CYS A 17 2.57 -17.72 31.11
CA CYS A 17 1.24 -17.67 30.49
C CYS A 17 0.72 -16.23 30.40
N PHE A 18 0.93 -15.40 31.42
CA PHE A 18 0.57 -13.99 31.41
C PHE A 18 1.40 -13.20 30.38
N LEU A 19 2.71 -13.43 30.31
CA LEU A 19 3.59 -12.86 29.28
C LEU A 19 3.18 -13.29 27.87
N LEU A 20 2.84 -14.57 27.66
CA LEU A 20 2.35 -15.08 26.37
C LEU A 20 0.97 -14.50 26.01
N LEU A 21 0.09 -14.29 26.99
CA LEU A 21 -1.20 -13.61 26.79
C LEU A 21 -1.01 -12.13 26.45
N THR A 22 -0.03 -11.44 27.05
CA THR A 22 0.30 -10.03 26.69
C THR A 22 1.07 -9.90 25.38
N LEU A 23 1.77 -10.95 24.93
CA LEU A 23 2.46 -11.00 23.64
C LEU A 23 1.52 -11.33 22.46
N THR A 24 0.26 -11.66 22.72
CA THR A 24 -0.79 -11.70 21.67
C THR A 24 -1.33 -10.31 21.30
N GLY A 25 -0.82 -9.24 21.92
CA GLY A 25 -1.41 -7.90 21.90
C GLY A 25 -1.09 -7.01 20.69
N CYS A 26 -0.29 -7.44 19.72
CA CYS A 26 -0.18 -6.75 18.44
C CYS A 26 -0.10 -7.78 17.33
N SER A 27 -1.05 -7.77 16.41
CA SER A 27 -0.89 -8.54 15.18
C SER A 27 0.35 -8.04 14.42
N ALA A 28 0.85 -8.85 13.48
CA ALA A 28 1.91 -8.42 12.58
C ALA A 28 1.54 -7.12 11.83
N THR A 29 0.25 -6.90 11.52
CA THR A 29 -0.26 -5.67 10.91
C THR A 29 0.01 -4.46 11.78
N GLN A 30 -0.43 -4.52 13.05
CA GLN A 30 -0.26 -3.41 13.99
C GLN A 30 1.21 -3.14 14.30
N PHE A 31 2.00 -4.20 14.44
CA PHE A 31 3.43 -4.09 14.68
C PHE A 31 4.14 -3.39 13.51
N ILE A 32 3.88 -3.82 12.26
CA ILE A 32 4.51 -3.22 11.07
C ILE A 32 4.03 -1.78 10.89
N TYR A 33 2.73 -1.51 11.08
CA TYR A 33 2.18 -0.17 10.95
C TYR A 33 2.83 0.81 11.93
N ASN A 34 3.00 0.41 13.20
CA ASN A 34 3.66 1.23 14.21
C ASN A 34 5.19 1.35 14.04
N ARG A 35 5.74 0.79 12.96
CA ARG A 35 7.15 0.91 12.55
C ARG A 35 7.30 1.49 11.15
N VAL A 36 6.21 1.97 10.55
CA VAL A 36 6.23 2.46 9.17
C VAL A 36 7.13 3.71 9.03
N ASP A 37 7.30 4.49 10.09
CA ASP A 37 8.23 5.61 10.18
C ASP A 37 9.69 5.19 9.91
N VAL A 38 10.10 4.04 10.45
CA VAL A 38 11.44 3.48 10.26
C VAL A 38 11.59 2.98 8.82
N LEU A 39 10.57 2.29 8.31
CA LEU A 39 10.59 1.73 6.95
C LEU A 39 10.62 2.83 5.89
N VAL A 40 9.81 3.87 6.05
CA VAL A 40 9.75 5.01 5.14
C VAL A 40 11.07 5.78 5.14
N ARG A 41 11.69 6.02 6.32
CA ARG A 41 13.02 6.63 6.40
C ARG A 41 14.09 5.81 5.69
N TRP A 42 14.13 4.51 5.95
CA TRP A 42 15.10 3.63 5.31
C TRP A 42 14.94 3.65 3.79
N HIS A 43 13.69 3.66 3.30
CA HIS A 43 13.44 3.79 1.88
C HIS A 43 13.80 5.17 1.32
N LEU A 44 13.61 6.25 2.07
CA LEU A 44 13.99 7.61 1.66
C LEU A 44 15.51 7.75 1.52
N ASP A 45 16.28 7.09 2.39
CA ASP A 45 17.75 7.09 2.34
C ASP A 45 18.29 6.46 1.03
N ASP A 46 17.51 5.63 0.32
CA ASP A 46 17.86 5.12 -1.02
C ASP A 46 17.81 6.21 -2.11
N TYR A 47 17.20 7.35 -1.83
CA TYR A 47 17.01 8.45 -2.78
C TYR A 47 17.79 9.70 -2.41
N VAL A 48 17.82 10.07 -1.13
CA VAL A 48 18.47 11.33 -0.71
C VAL A 48 18.97 11.29 0.72
N SER A 49 20.20 11.75 0.92
CA SER A 49 20.83 11.83 2.24
C SER A 49 20.39 13.08 3.00
N LEU A 50 19.37 12.98 3.85
CA LEU A 50 18.94 14.08 4.73
C LEU A 50 19.92 14.31 5.89
N ASP A 51 20.19 15.58 6.24
CA ASP A 51 20.88 15.90 7.49
C ASP A 51 19.98 15.73 8.72
N ARG A 52 20.53 15.98 9.90
CA ARG A 52 19.82 15.79 11.18
C ARG A 52 18.56 16.64 11.29
N ASP A 53 18.61 17.90 10.87
CA ASP A 53 17.50 18.85 11.05
C ASP A 53 16.42 18.58 10.01
N GLN A 54 16.81 18.31 8.76
CA GLN A 54 15.90 17.90 7.69
C GLN A 54 15.18 16.59 8.03
N ARG A 55 15.89 15.63 8.64
CA ARG A 55 15.31 14.34 9.06
C ARG A 55 14.32 14.51 10.20
N ALA A 56 14.62 15.38 11.18
CA ALA A 56 13.66 15.70 12.24
C ALA A 56 12.37 16.35 11.69
N GLN A 57 12.49 17.25 10.71
CA GLN A 57 11.34 17.88 10.06
C GLN A 57 10.55 16.90 9.18
N PHE A 58 11.23 15.96 8.52
CA PHE A 58 10.58 14.88 7.79
C PHE A 58 9.78 13.97 8.73
N ASP A 59 10.38 13.56 9.85
CA ASP A 59 9.76 12.69 10.85
C ASP A 59 8.48 13.34 11.42
N GLU A 60 8.52 14.64 11.75
CA GLU A 60 7.33 15.37 12.22
C GLU A 60 6.20 15.39 11.16
N ARG A 61 6.52 15.63 9.89
CA ARG A 61 5.53 15.62 8.80
C ARG A 61 4.97 14.22 8.55
N LEU A 62 5.79 13.20 8.67
CA LEU A 62 5.36 11.82 8.54
C LEU A 62 4.43 11.42 9.70
N ASP A 63 4.74 11.83 10.92
CA ASP A 63 3.85 11.62 12.07
C ASP A 63 2.48 12.24 11.84
N ILE A 64 2.44 13.48 11.33
CA ILE A 64 1.20 14.18 10.94
C ILE A 64 0.42 13.40 9.87
N LEU A 65 1.10 12.90 8.83
CA LEU A 65 0.48 12.09 7.78
C LEU A 65 -0.10 10.78 8.34
N LEU A 66 0.64 10.10 9.22
CA LEU A 66 0.22 8.84 9.82
C LEU A 66 -0.94 9.04 10.81
N GLU A 67 -0.97 10.14 11.55
CA GLU A 67 -2.09 10.52 12.39
C GLU A 67 -3.36 10.78 11.54
N TRP A 68 -3.24 11.55 10.46
CA TRP A 68 -4.33 11.73 9.49
C TRP A 68 -4.80 10.38 8.94
N HIS A 69 -3.88 9.51 8.51
CA HIS A 69 -4.24 8.20 7.96
C HIS A 69 -4.95 7.32 8.98
N ARG A 70 -4.51 7.30 10.25
CA ARG A 70 -5.20 6.57 11.33
C ARG A 70 -6.61 7.10 11.55
N ARG A 71 -6.79 8.41 11.49
CA ARG A 71 -8.04 9.06 11.85
C ARG A 71 -9.09 9.04 10.72
N GLU A 72 -8.65 9.23 9.49
CA GLU A 72 -9.54 9.46 8.34
C GLU A 72 -9.64 8.22 7.45
N GLU A 73 -8.52 7.57 7.12
CA GLU A 73 -8.52 6.47 6.14
C GLU A 73 -8.75 5.09 6.79
N LEU A 74 -8.16 4.81 7.96
CA LEU A 74 -8.34 3.49 8.59
C LEU A 74 -9.80 3.15 8.94
N PRO A 75 -10.65 4.08 9.43
CA PRO A 75 -12.08 3.80 9.62
C PRO A 75 -12.79 3.44 8.30
N GLU A 76 -12.49 4.14 7.22
CA GLU A 76 -13.05 3.84 5.89
C GLU A 76 -12.60 2.45 5.41
N TYR A 77 -11.37 2.06 5.69
CA TYR A 77 -10.86 0.73 5.33
C TYR A 77 -11.51 -0.38 6.16
N VAL A 78 -11.88 -0.09 7.42
CA VAL A 78 -12.68 -1.00 8.24
C VAL A 78 -14.05 -1.24 7.60
N LEU A 79 -14.72 -0.18 7.13
CA LEU A 79 -16.00 -0.29 6.42
C LEU A 79 -15.88 -1.10 5.13
N LEU A 80 -14.82 -0.88 4.34
CA LEU A 80 -14.55 -1.68 3.14
C LEU A 80 -14.39 -3.18 3.47
N LEU A 81 -13.78 -3.53 4.61
CA LEU A 81 -13.62 -4.91 5.02
C LEU A 81 -14.93 -5.54 5.53
N ASP A 82 -15.78 -4.77 6.21
CA ASP A 82 -17.11 -5.21 6.61
C ASP A 82 -18.00 -5.44 5.37
N ASP A 83 -17.95 -4.53 4.40
CA ASP A 83 -18.65 -4.68 3.11
C ASP A 83 -18.13 -5.88 2.31
N ALA A 84 -16.81 -6.12 2.31
CA ALA A 84 -16.23 -7.29 1.68
C ALA A 84 -16.77 -8.60 2.29
N LEU A 85 -16.94 -8.65 3.62
CA LEU A 85 -17.55 -9.81 4.29
C LEU A 85 -19.02 -10.00 3.84
N ALA A 86 -19.79 -8.92 3.73
CA ALA A 86 -21.16 -8.97 3.24
C ALA A 86 -21.25 -9.38 1.76
N ILE A 87 -20.32 -8.93 0.90
CA ILE A 87 -20.24 -9.35 -0.50
C ILE A 87 -19.99 -10.86 -0.61
N LEU A 88 -19.13 -11.41 0.25
CA LEU A 88 -18.87 -12.86 0.29
C LEU A 88 -20.11 -13.67 0.68
N ASP A 89 -20.99 -13.15 1.54
CA ASP A 89 -22.25 -13.78 1.93
C ASP A 89 -23.28 -13.81 0.79
N ASN A 90 -23.20 -12.84 -0.12
CA ASN A 90 -24.17 -12.66 -1.19
C ASN A 90 -23.70 -13.23 -2.55
N GLY A 91 -22.71 -14.13 -2.53
CA GLY A 91 -22.25 -14.82 -3.74
C GLY A 91 -21.39 -13.95 -4.69
N VAL A 92 -20.81 -12.87 -4.19
CA VAL A 92 -19.93 -11.94 -4.94
C VAL A 92 -20.59 -11.38 -6.22
N PRO A 93 -21.70 -10.62 -6.09
CA PRO A 93 -22.34 -9.94 -7.22
C PRO A 93 -21.35 -9.04 -7.98
N LEU A 94 -21.50 -8.95 -9.30
CA LEU A 94 -20.55 -8.22 -10.16
C LEU A 94 -20.58 -6.71 -9.90
N ASP A 95 -21.77 -6.15 -9.70
CA ASP A 95 -21.99 -4.75 -9.35
C ASP A 95 -21.36 -4.40 -8.00
N ALA A 96 -21.54 -5.24 -6.99
CA ALA A 96 -20.92 -5.05 -5.68
C ALA A 96 -19.38 -5.17 -5.73
N ALA A 97 -18.85 -6.07 -6.57
CA ALA A 97 -17.40 -6.19 -6.77
C ALA A 97 -16.80 -4.97 -7.48
N ARG A 98 -17.53 -4.36 -8.42
CA ARG A 98 -17.13 -3.10 -9.08
C ARG A 98 -17.16 -1.92 -8.12
N ASP A 99 -18.26 -1.74 -7.38
CA ASP A 99 -18.34 -0.69 -6.36
C ASP A 99 -17.21 -0.78 -5.32
N MET A 100 -16.87 -2.00 -4.89
CA MET A 100 -15.72 -2.23 -4.01
C MET A 100 -14.39 -1.81 -4.66
N ALA A 101 -14.17 -2.14 -5.94
CA ALA A 101 -12.96 -1.75 -6.66
C ALA A 101 -12.85 -0.21 -6.77
N ASP A 102 -13.94 0.46 -7.15
CA ASP A 102 -14.00 1.92 -7.29
C ASP A 102 -13.70 2.61 -5.94
N ARG A 103 -14.23 2.09 -4.83
CA ARG A 103 -13.98 2.65 -3.49
C ARG A 103 -12.53 2.45 -3.03
N ILE A 104 -11.89 1.33 -3.39
CA ILE A 104 -10.46 1.08 -3.15
C ILE A 104 -9.60 2.07 -3.95
N GLU A 105 -9.97 2.33 -5.21
CA GLU A 105 -9.29 3.32 -6.03
C GLU A 105 -9.41 4.74 -5.46
N LEU A 106 -10.62 5.14 -5.06
CA LEU A 106 -10.86 6.43 -4.40
C LEU A 106 -10.06 6.58 -3.11
N ALA A 107 -9.92 5.52 -2.31
CA ALA A 107 -9.05 5.51 -1.14
C ALA A 107 -7.58 5.79 -1.50
N ALA A 108 -7.07 5.15 -2.56
CA ALA A 108 -5.72 5.42 -3.05
C ALA A 108 -5.56 6.87 -3.50
N ILE A 109 -6.56 7.44 -4.19
CA ILE A 109 -6.56 8.85 -4.63
C ILE A 109 -6.55 9.82 -3.44
N ARG A 110 -7.38 9.59 -2.41
CA ARG A 110 -7.41 10.44 -1.21
C ARG A 110 -6.07 10.46 -0.49
N PHE A 111 -5.36 9.35 -0.44
CA PHE A 111 -4.02 9.27 0.15
C PHE A 111 -2.97 10.09 -0.61
N GLN A 112 -3.09 10.24 -1.93
CA GLN A 112 -2.09 10.92 -2.76
C GLN A 112 -1.87 12.38 -2.35
N GLY A 113 -2.93 13.12 -2.02
CA GLY A 113 -2.84 14.55 -1.67
C GLY A 113 -1.96 14.83 -0.44
N PRO A 114 -2.31 14.30 0.75
CA PRO A 114 -1.51 14.45 1.96
C PRO A 114 -0.07 13.93 1.80
N PHE A 115 0.11 12.81 1.10
CA PHE A 115 1.45 12.27 0.84
C PHE A 115 2.28 13.19 -0.07
N LEU A 116 1.68 13.73 -1.13
CA LEU A 116 2.32 14.70 -2.01
C LEU A 116 2.72 15.96 -1.24
N GLU A 117 1.86 16.47 -0.36
CA GLU A 117 2.20 17.66 0.44
C GLU A 117 3.40 17.40 1.36
N LEU A 118 3.48 16.21 1.99
CA LEU A 118 4.67 15.79 2.74
C LEU A 118 5.92 15.80 1.86
N LEU A 119 5.86 15.22 0.66
CA LEU A 119 6.99 15.17 -0.27
C LEU A 119 7.41 16.56 -0.74
N LEU A 120 6.47 17.43 -1.08
CA LEU A 120 6.75 18.80 -1.54
C LEU A 120 7.39 19.64 -0.44
N ARG A 121 6.90 19.56 0.80
CA ARG A 121 7.52 20.23 1.96
C ARG A 121 8.93 19.72 2.22
N THR A 122 9.12 18.40 2.16
CA THR A 122 10.45 17.79 2.30
C THR A 122 11.39 18.28 1.19
N GLY A 123 10.89 18.33 -0.04
CA GLY A 123 11.63 18.87 -1.19
C GLY A 123 12.08 20.32 -1.00
N LYS A 124 11.27 21.16 -0.34
CA LYS A 124 11.63 22.57 -0.07
C LYS A 124 12.86 22.70 0.82
N ASP A 125 13.08 21.75 1.72
CA ASP A 125 14.23 21.78 2.62
C ASP A 125 15.50 21.24 1.96
N LEU A 126 15.40 20.57 0.80
CA LEU A 126 16.54 20.00 0.10
C LEU A 126 17.43 21.08 -0.50
N ARG A 127 18.73 20.96 -0.23
CA ARG A 127 19.77 21.73 -0.91
C ARG A 127 19.92 21.28 -2.36
N GLN A 128 20.53 22.11 -3.20
CA GLN A 128 20.79 21.77 -4.61
C GLN A 128 21.49 20.43 -4.78
N LYS A 129 22.53 20.14 -3.99
CA LYS A 129 23.25 18.85 -4.07
C LYS A 129 22.33 17.65 -3.78
N GLN A 130 21.39 17.80 -2.85
CA GLN A 130 20.44 16.74 -2.50
C GLN A 130 19.35 16.57 -3.56
N ARG A 131 18.98 17.64 -4.26
CA ARG A 131 18.08 17.56 -5.43
C ARG A 131 18.72 16.78 -6.57
N VAL A 132 20.01 17.02 -6.82
CA VAL A 132 20.79 16.23 -7.80
C VAL A 132 20.87 14.77 -7.38
N GLU A 133 21.23 14.49 -6.13
CA GLU A 133 21.26 13.11 -5.58
C GLU A 133 19.92 12.38 -5.78
N PHE A 134 18.81 13.05 -5.46
CA PHE A 134 17.46 12.52 -5.64
C PHE A 134 17.13 12.18 -7.10
N VAL A 135 17.46 13.09 -8.02
CA VAL A 135 17.28 12.89 -9.46
C VAL A 135 18.12 11.73 -9.99
N ASP A 136 19.40 11.69 -9.61
CA ASP A 136 20.32 10.61 -10.01
C ASP A 136 19.81 9.25 -9.51
N ALA A 137 19.33 9.18 -8.26
CA ALA A 137 18.76 7.95 -7.69
C ALA A 137 17.48 7.51 -8.42
N MET A 138 16.59 8.45 -8.79
CA MET A 138 15.40 8.13 -9.58
C MET A 138 15.75 7.56 -10.96
N MET A 139 16.72 8.17 -11.66
CA MET A 139 17.17 7.72 -12.98
C MET A 139 17.87 6.35 -12.90
N ALA A 140 18.72 6.13 -11.90
CA ALA A 140 19.37 4.85 -11.68
C ALA A 140 18.36 3.71 -11.45
N LYS A 141 17.34 3.94 -10.62
CA LYS A 141 16.27 2.96 -10.39
C LYS A 141 15.42 2.71 -11.65
N GLN A 142 15.21 3.74 -12.48
CA GLN A 142 14.54 3.56 -13.77
C GLN A 142 15.35 2.65 -14.70
N GLU A 143 16.66 2.86 -14.80
CA GLU A 143 17.56 2.01 -15.60
C GLU A 143 17.60 0.56 -15.08
N GLU A 144 17.62 0.37 -13.76
CA GLU A 144 17.52 -0.94 -13.12
C GLU A 144 16.21 -1.65 -13.52
N PHE A 145 15.09 -0.94 -13.44
CA PHE A 145 13.78 -1.48 -13.81
C PHE A 145 13.67 -1.79 -15.31
N GLU A 146 14.24 -0.97 -16.18
CA GLU A 146 14.30 -1.26 -17.61
C GLU A 146 15.13 -2.52 -17.89
N ALA A 147 16.31 -2.65 -17.25
CA ALA A 147 17.19 -3.80 -17.41
C ALA A 147 16.53 -5.10 -16.93
N ASP A 148 15.89 -5.09 -15.76
CA ASP A 148 15.20 -6.25 -15.19
C ASP A 148 13.94 -6.62 -15.99
N ARG A 149 13.08 -5.63 -16.30
CA ARG A 149 11.75 -5.93 -16.82
C ARG A 149 11.69 -6.10 -18.33
N LEU A 150 12.46 -5.33 -19.11
CA LEU A 150 12.43 -5.41 -20.58
C LEU A 150 13.21 -6.59 -21.14
N ALA A 151 14.06 -7.22 -20.33
CA ALA A 151 14.77 -8.45 -20.70
C ALA A 151 13.85 -9.69 -20.72
N ARG A 152 12.69 -9.62 -20.04
CA ARG A 152 11.77 -10.75 -19.90
C ARG A 152 11.04 -11.05 -21.21
N SER A 153 11.02 -12.32 -21.57
CA SER A 153 10.14 -12.85 -22.61
C SER A 153 8.67 -12.68 -22.23
N ASP A 154 7.80 -12.85 -23.21
CA ASP A 154 6.35 -12.77 -23.05
C ASP A 154 5.78 -13.89 -22.16
N GLU A 155 6.44 -15.05 -22.21
CA GLU A 155 6.14 -16.20 -21.34
C GLU A 155 6.54 -15.92 -19.89
N GLU A 156 7.78 -15.48 -19.65
CA GLU A 156 8.26 -15.16 -18.30
C GLU A 156 7.43 -14.05 -17.64
N TYR A 157 6.96 -13.08 -18.42
CA TYR A 157 6.05 -12.04 -17.94
C TYR A 157 4.73 -12.63 -17.44
N ARG A 158 4.11 -13.52 -18.22
CA ARG A 158 2.85 -14.17 -17.83
C ARG A 158 3.03 -15.11 -16.64
N GLU A 159 4.09 -15.91 -16.62
CA GLU A 159 4.39 -16.77 -15.48
C GLU A 159 4.57 -15.97 -14.18
N ASP A 160 5.24 -14.82 -14.23
CA ASP A 160 5.38 -13.93 -13.07
C ASP A 160 4.02 -13.39 -12.61
N LEU A 161 3.13 -13.00 -13.53
CA LEU A 161 1.76 -12.59 -13.19
C LEU A 161 0.96 -13.72 -12.55
N GLU A 162 1.00 -14.93 -13.10
CA GLU A 162 0.30 -16.10 -12.54
C GLU A 162 0.80 -16.42 -11.12
N LYS A 163 2.13 -16.42 -10.91
CA LYS A 163 2.74 -16.64 -9.59
C LYS A 163 2.32 -15.56 -8.58
N ARG A 164 2.19 -14.30 -9.01
CA ARG A 164 1.71 -13.20 -8.16
C ARG A 164 0.25 -13.38 -7.78
N PHE A 165 -0.62 -13.76 -8.72
CA PHE A 165 -2.02 -14.06 -8.43
C PHE A 165 -2.16 -15.23 -7.46
N ASP A 166 -1.45 -16.34 -7.71
CA ASP A 166 -1.46 -17.50 -6.81
C ASP A 166 -1.00 -17.10 -5.41
N ALA A 167 0.15 -16.43 -5.28
CA ALA A 167 0.69 -16.01 -3.99
C ALA A 167 -0.29 -15.06 -3.25
N GLN A 168 -0.86 -14.09 -3.96
CA GLN A 168 -1.75 -13.10 -3.38
C GLN A 168 -3.05 -13.72 -2.88
N LEU A 169 -3.68 -14.58 -3.69
CA LEU A 169 -4.94 -15.25 -3.33
C LEU A 169 -4.68 -16.33 -2.27
N SER A 170 -3.63 -17.15 -2.43
CA SER A 170 -3.26 -18.20 -1.48
C SER A 170 -2.92 -17.68 -0.08
N ARG A 171 -2.36 -16.46 0.02
CA ARG A 171 -2.12 -15.79 1.30
C ARG A 171 -3.41 -15.64 2.10
N TYR A 172 -4.51 -15.27 1.46
CA TYR A 172 -5.81 -15.03 2.11
C TYR A 172 -6.63 -16.30 2.27
N MET A 173 -6.83 -17.08 1.19
CA MET A 173 -7.72 -18.24 1.22
C MET A 173 -7.01 -19.59 1.43
N GLY A 174 -5.67 -19.63 1.34
CA GLY A 174 -4.92 -20.89 1.33
C GLY A 174 -4.75 -21.43 -0.09
N PRO A 175 -4.07 -22.58 -0.26
CA PRO A 175 -3.68 -23.09 -1.58
C PRO A 175 -4.87 -23.13 -2.54
N LEU A 176 -4.64 -22.70 -3.78
CA LEU A 176 -5.65 -22.70 -4.83
C LEU A 176 -5.91 -24.12 -5.35
N THR A 177 -7.14 -24.36 -5.82
CA THR A 177 -7.50 -25.59 -6.51
C THR A 177 -6.99 -25.57 -7.96
N PRO A 178 -6.85 -26.72 -8.63
CA PRO A 178 -6.47 -26.76 -10.05
C PRO A 178 -7.38 -25.87 -10.93
N ALA A 179 -8.70 -25.90 -10.70
CA ALA A 179 -9.64 -25.07 -11.44
C ALA A 179 -9.44 -23.56 -11.21
N GLN A 180 -9.02 -23.14 -10.01
CA GLN A 180 -8.68 -21.74 -9.74
C GLN A 180 -7.38 -21.33 -10.42
N ILE A 181 -6.38 -22.22 -10.45
CA ILE A 181 -5.12 -21.99 -11.16
C ILE A 181 -5.37 -21.87 -12.67
N ASP A 182 -6.17 -22.77 -13.26
CA ASP A 182 -6.56 -22.71 -14.66
C ASP A 182 -7.31 -21.41 -14.99
N ARG A 183 -8.19 -20.96 -14.09
CA ARG A 183 -8.88 -19.67 -14.23
C ARG A 183 -7.92 -18.48 -14.19
N ILE A 184 -6.87 -18.57 -13.38
CA ILE A 184 -5.82 -17.55 -13.31
C ILE A 184 -5.04 -17.49 -14.62
N ALA A 185 -4.56 -18.64 -15.10
CA ALA A 185 -3.83 -18.73 -16.37
C ALA A 185 -4.66 -18.19 -17.54
N ALA A 186 -5.95 -18.54 -17.61
CA ALA A 186 -6.86 -18.01 -18.64
C ALA A 186 -7.01 -16.48 -18.57
N GLY A 187 -7.11 -15.91 -17.36
CA GLY A 187 -7.18 -14.45 -17.21
C GLY A 187 -5.87 -13.77 -17.58
N VAL A 188 -4.73 -14.29 -17.12
CA VAL A 188 -3.40 -13.74 -17.45
C VAL A 188 -3.13 -13.80 -18.96
N ALA A 189 -3.57 -14.87 -19.63
CA ALA A 189 -3.45 -14.97 -21.08
C ALA A 189 -4.24 -13.88 -21.84
N ASP A 190 -5.35 -13.40 -21.27
CA ASP A 190 -6.21 -12.35 -21.82
C ASP A 190 -5.71 -10.92 -21.49
N MET A 191 -4.78 -10.79 -20.55
CA MET A 191 -4.23 -9.47 -20.17
C MET A 191 -3.33 -8.89 -21.26
N THR A 192 -3.41 -7.57 -21.42
CA THR A 192 -2.46 -6.77 -22.20
C THR A 192 -1.15 -6.64 -21.42
N ARG A 193 -0.01 -6.88 -22.06
CA ARG A 193 1.31 -6.65 -21.45
C ARG A 193 1.63 -5.16 -21.36
N LEU A 194 1.76 -4.64 -20.13
CA LEU A 194 1.89 -3.19 -19.88
C LEU A 194 3.27 -2.74 -19.36
N ASP A 195 4.22 -3.65 -19.12
CA ASP A 195 5.52 -3.30 -18.53
C ASP A 195 6.32 -2.30 -19.38
N ARG A 196 6.30 -2.44 -20.72
CA ARG A 196 6.91 -1.47 -21.63
C ARG A 196 6.24 -0.10 -21.55
N PHE A 197 4.91 -0.04 -21.67
CA PHE A 197 4.17 1.23 -21.60
C PHE A 197 4.41 1.95 -20.28
N TRP A 198 4.40 1.22 -19.16
CA TRP A 198 4.67 1.78 -17.84
C TRP A 198 6.09 2.34 -17.72
N LEU A 199 7.11 1.65 -18.25
CA LEU A 199 8.49 2.12 -18.21
C LEU A 199 8.71 3.36 -19.07
N GLU A 200 8.13 3.40 -20.26
CA GLU A 200 8.23 4.54 -21.18
C GLU A 200 7.52 5.77 -20.60
N ASP A 201 6.29 5.63 -20.08
CA ASP A 201 5.59 6.71 -19.36
C ASP A 201 6.40 7.20 -18.16
N ARG A 202 6.90 6.26 -17.34
CA ARG A 202 7.69 6.59 -16.16
C ARG A 202 8.97 7.35 -16.50
N ARG A 203 9.65 7.03 -17.61
CA ARG A 203 10.86 7.75 -18.04
C ARG A 203 10.55 9.21 -18.37
N VAL A 204 9.51 9.47 -19.17
CA VAL A 204 9.05 10.84 -19.49
C VAL A 204 8.74 11.62 -18.21
N TRP A 205 8.08 10.97 -17.26
CA TRP A 205 7.76 11.52 -15.96
C TRP A 205 8.99 11.87 -15.12
N ILE A 206 9.96 10.96 -15.03
CA ILE A 206 11.19 11.19 -14.27
C ILE A 206 11.98 12.35 -14.90
N GLU A 207 12.07 12.42 -16.23
CA GLU A 207 12.75 13.51 -16.91
C GLU A 207 12.09 14.86 -16.65
N ALA A 208 10.76 14.94 -16.74
CA ALA A 208 10.00 16.15 -16.48
C ALA A 208 10.15 16.64 -15.03
N VAL A 209 9.98 15.76 -14.04
CA VAL A 209 10.16 16.14 -12.63
C VAL A 209 11.61 16.50 -12.33
N SER A 210 12.57 15.84 -12.98
CA SER A 210 14.00 16.15 -12.81
C SER A 210 14.32 17.56 -13.28
N ASP A 211 13.81 17.99 -14.43
CA ASP A 211 13.98 19.35 -14.93
C ASP A 211 13.42 20.39 -13.94
N ILE A 212 12.21 20.16 -13.42
CA ILE A 212 11.57 21.01 -12.39
C ILE A 212 12.44 21.08 -11.12
N LEU A 213 12.89 19.94 -10.61
CA LEU A 213 13.64 19.85 -9.36
C LEU A 213 15.05 20.44 -9.47
N LEU A 214 15.69 20.34 -10.65
CA LEU A 214 17.04 20.86 -10.87
C LEU A 214 17.07 22.36 -11.13
N ARG A 215 16.08 22.90 -11.85
CA ARG A 215 15.92 24.36 -12.00
C ARG A 215 15.52 25.02 -10.69
N ALA A 216 14.64 24.35 -9.93
CA ALA A 216 14.19 24.76 -8.60
C ALA A 216 13.70 26.23 -8.54
N GLU A 217 12.91 26.64 -9.54
CA GLU A 217 12.25 27.95 -9.54
C GLU A 217 11.31 28.09 -8.32
N ASN A 218 10.98 29.31 -7.91
CA ASN A 218 10.24 29.54 -6.66
C ASN A 218 8.88 28.81 -6.60
N ASP A 219 8.24 28.57 -7.74
CA ASP A 219 6.96 27.89 -7.90
C ASP A 219 7.09 26.40 -8.28
N TRP A 220 8.29 25.80 -8.20
CA TRP A 220 8.50 24.39 -8.52
C TRP A 220 7.48 23.42 -7.86
N PRO A 221 6.98 23.63 -6.62
CA PRO A 221 5.98 22.74 -6.05
C PRO A 221 4.65 22.76 -6.82
N ASP A 222 4.24 23.93 -7.32
CA ASP A 222 3.02 24.08 -8.10
C ASP A 222 3.19 23.46 -9.49
N GLN A 223 4.40 23.54 -10.07
CA GLN A 223 4.72 22.83 -11.30
C GLN A 223 4.60 21.30 -11.12
N VAL A 224 5.10 20.75 -10.01
CA VAL A 224 4.94 19.32 -9.69
C VAL A 224 3.47 18.93 -9.48
N ARG A 225 2.67 19.77 -8.80
CA ARG A 225 1.23 19.54 -8.63
C ARG A 225 0.50 19.49 -9.97
N ALA A 226 0.73 20.50 -10.82
CA ALA A 226 0.11 20.58 -12.15
C ALA A 226 0.45 19.36 -13.01
N MET A 227 1.71 18.91 -12.94
CA MET A 227 2.17 17.70 -13.61
C MET A 227 1.36 16.47 -13.14
N ILE A 228 1.21 16.26 -11.82
CA ILE A 228 0.46 15.14 -11.22
C ILE A 228 -1.01 15.15 -11.64
N THR A 229 -1.67 16.31 -11.59
CA THR A 229 -3.07 16.45 -12.01
C THR A 229 -3.26 16.14 -13.50
N GLY A 230 -2.31 16.51 -14.37
CA GLY A 230 -2.39 16.24 -15.81
C GLY A 230 -1.97 14.84 -16.22
N ARG A 231 -1.60 13.95 -15.28
CA ARG A 231 -0.98 12.66 -15.60
C ARG A 231 -1.88 11.74 -16.42
N GLU A 232 -3.11 11.58 -15.97
CA GLU A 232 -4.06 10.65 -16.59
C GLU A 232 -4.29 11.03 -18.06
N ASP A 233 -4.51 12.33 -18.31
CA ASP A 233 -4.68 12.90 -19.65
C ASP A 233 -3.46 12.78 -20.56
N ALA A 234 -2.26 12.68 -19.98
CA ALA A 234 -1.01 12.53 -20.72
C ALA A 234 -0.72 11.07 -21.16
N LEU A 235 -1.46 10.08 -20.64
CA LEU A 235 -1.23 8.67 -21.00
C LEU A 235 -1.52 8.43 -22.48
N LEU A 236 -0.67 7.62 -23.13
CA LEU A 236 -0.93 7.13 -24.48
C LEU A 236 -2.28 6.40 -24.52
N PRO A 237 -3.14 6.62 -25.54
CA PRO A 237 -4.46 5.98 -25.61
C PRO A 237 -4.41 4.45 -25.50
N ALA A 238 -3.44 3.80 -26.16
CA ALA A 238 -3.24 2.36 -26.08
C ALA A 238 -2.81 1.88 -24.67
N TYR A 239 -2.08 2.71 -23.92
CA TYR A 239 -1.72 2.37 -22.54
C TYR A 239 -2.95 2.45 -21.63
N ARG A 240 -3.76 3.51 -21.76
CA ARG A 240 -5.01 3.66 -21.02
C ARG A 240 -5.98 2.51 -21.29
N GLU A 241 -6.21 2.19 -22.56
CA GLU A 241 -7.06 1.06 -22.96
C GLU A 241 -6.55 -0.27 -22.37
N GLY A 242 -5.23 -0.48 -22.36
CA GLY A 242 -4.62 -1.65 -21.74
C GLY A 242 -4.79 -1.72 -20.23
N ILE A 243 -4.75 -0.58 -19.52
CA ILE A 243 -5.04 -0.50 -18.07
C ILE A 243 -6.51 -0.86 -17.82
N ASP A 244 -7.43 -0.24 -18.56
CA ASP A 244 -8.87 -0.45 -18.41
C ASP A 244 -9.25 -1.92 -18.67
N HIS A 245 -8.75 -2.50 -19.76
CA HIS A 245 -8.94 -3.90 -20.11
C HIS A 245 -8.41 -4.83 -19.02
N ASN A 246 -7.17 -4.62 -18.58
CA ASN A 246 -6.58 -5.43 -17.51
C ASN A 246 -7.36 -5.28 -16.19
N GLY A 247 -7.85 -4.10 -15.85
CA GLY A 247 -8.68 -3.86 -14.67
C GLY A 247 -9.92 -4.75 -14.66
N GLU A 248 -10.66 -4.80 -15.77
CA GLU A 248 -11.85 -5.66 -15.89
C GLU A 248 -11.48 -7.16 -15.87
N VAL A 249 -10.39 -7.57 -16.54
CA VAL A 249 -9.90 -8.96 -16.50
C VAL A 249 -9.58 -9.39 -15.07
N ILE A 250 -8.84 -8.55 -14.33
CA ILE A 250 -8.44 -8.81 -12.94
C ILE A 250 -9.66 -8.92 -12.02
N LEU A 251 -10.64 -8.03 -12.19
CA LEU A 251 -11.88 -8.03 -11.43
C LEU A 251 -12.66 -9.32 -11.65
N GLN A 252 -12.88 -9.70 -12.92
CA GLN A 252 -13.61 -10.92 -13.25
C GLN A 252 -12.88 -12.18 -12.76
N LEU A 253 -11.57 -12.26 -13.01
CA LEU A 253 -10.71 -13.35 -12.54
C LEU A 253 -10.77 -13.53 -11.03
N SER A 254 -10.61 -12.44 -10.27
CA SER A 254 -10.64 -12.47 -8.80
C SER A 254 -12.02 -12.90 -8.31
N ARG A 255 -13.08 -12.38 -8.91
CA ARG A 255 -14.46 -12.76 -8.60
C ARG A 255 -14.73 -14.24 -8.89
N ASP A 256 -14.29 -14.77 -10.02
CA ASP A 256 -14.51 -16.18 -10.36
C ASP A 256 -13.78 -17.13 -9.38
N VAL A 257 -12.54 -16.78 -8.99
CA VAL A 257 -11.79 -17.53 -7.96
C VAL A 257 -12.50 -17.48 -6.61
N LEU A 258 -13.05 -16.32 -6.23
CA LEU A 258 -13.82 -16.15 -5.00
C LEU A 258 -15.12 -16.96 -5.06
N ILE A 259 -15.84 -16.97 -6.17
CA ILE A 259 -17.08 -17.76 -6.33
C ILE A 259 -16.78 -19.26 -6.23
N SER A 260 -15.67 -19.72 -6.82
CA SER A 260 -15.29 -21.14 -6.83
C SER A 260 -14.56 -21.60 -5.55
N ARG A 261 -14.50 -20.76 -4.51
CA ARG A 261 -13.76 -21.06 -3.28
C ARG A 261 -14.37 -22.24 -2.53
N THR A 262 -13.51 -23.09 -1.96
CA THR A 262 -13.94 -24.18 -1.08
C THR A 262 -14.38 -23.67 0.29
N GLU A 263 -15.16 -24.48 1.02
CA GLU A 263 -15.52 -24.20 2.43
C GLU A 263 -14.31 -23.91 3.34
N LYS A 264 -13.18 -24.59 3.10
CA LYS A 264 -11.93 -24.35 3.85
C LYS A 264 -11.33 -22.99 3.48
N GLN A 265 -11.35 -22.65 2.20
CA GLN A 265 -10.86 -21.38 1.67
C GLN A 265 -11.73 -20.20 2.17
N ASP A 266 -13.06 -20.35 2.17
CA ASP A 266 -13.99 -19.34 2.69
C ASP A 266 -13.75 -19.03 4.16
N ARG A 267 -13.66 -20.06 5.02
CA ARG A 267 -13.34 -19.86 6.45
C ARG A 267 -12.02 -19.13 6.68
N LYS A 268 -10.98 -19.47 5.91
CA LYS A 268 -9.67 -18.83 6.05
C LYS A 268 -9.70 -17.38 5.56
N LEU A 269 -10.31 -17.13 4.41
CA LEU A 269 -10.49 -15.79 3.85
C LEU A 269 -11.22 -14.88 4.85
N ARG A 270 -12.38 -15.32 5.36
CA ARG A 270 -13.15 -14.55 6.34
C ARG A 270 -12.37 -14.29 7.61
N SER A 271 -11.70 -15.31 8.15
CA SER A 271 -10.85 -15.14 9.34
C SER A 271 -9.75 -14.11 9.10
N LYS A 272 -9.13 -14.09 7.92
CA LYS A 272 -8.10 -13.10 7.56
C LYS A 272 -8.67 -11.69 7.43
N LEU A 273 -9.84 -11.53 6.81
CA LEU A 273 -10.50 -10.22 6.68
C LEU A 273 -10.93 -9.67 8.03
N ILE A 274 -11.50 -10.51 8.90
CA ILE A 274 -11.92 -10.12 10.27
C ILE A 274 -10.71 -9.68 11.09
N VAL A 275 -9.61 -10.45 11.08
CA VAL A 275 -8.39 -10.07 11.80
C VAL A 275 -7.82 -8.75 11.28
N LEU A 276 -7.76 -8.59 9.95
CA LEU A 276 -7.29 -7.34 9.36
C LEU A 276 -8.20 -6.16 9.76
N ARG A 277 -9.52 -6.32 9.70
CA ARG A 277 -10.48 -5.31 10.13
C ARG A 277 -10.26 -4.92 11.59
N ASP A 278 -10.13 -5.90 12.49
CA ASP A 278 -9.91 -5.65 13.92
C ASP A 278 -8.59 -4.91 14.17
N ASP A 279 -7.54 -5.29 13.44
CA ASP A 279 -6.25 -4.61 13.51
C ASP A 279 -6.34 -3.15 13.09
N LEU A 280 -7.01 -2.87 11.96
CA LEU A 280 -7.20 -1.51 11.45
C LEU A 280 -8.08 -0.67 12.38
N ALA A 281 -9.16 -1.25 12.92
CA ALA A 281 -10.04 -0.58 13.88
C ALA A 281 -9.28 -0.20 15.16
N ALA A 282 -8.43 -1.09 15.67
CA ALA A 282 -7.61 -0.81 16.84
C ALA A 282 -6.49 0.22 16.56
N LEU A 283 -5.96 0.29 15.34
CA LEU A 283 -5.05 1.36 14.92
C LEU A 283 -5.76 2.71 14.76
N ALA A 284 -6.99 2.71 14.23
CA ALA A 284 -7.81 3.91 14.12
C ALA A 284 -8.13 4.52 15.49
N ALA A 285 -8.49 3.66 16.47
CA ALA A 285 -8.74 4.08 17.83
C ALA A 285 -7.52 4.74 18.51
N GLN A 286 -6.29 4.32 18.16
CA GLN A 286 -5.07 4.96 18.66
C GLN A 286 -4.92 6.39 18.15
N GLY A 287 -5.29 6.67 16.89
CA GLY A 287 -5.27 8.02 16.33
C GLY A 287 -6.34 8.96 16.89
N ALA A 288 -7.45 8.42 17.41
CA ALA A 288 -8.45 9.22 18.11
C ALA A 288 -7.95 9.68 19.50
N SER A 289 -7.15 8.85 20.18
CA SER A 289 -6.61 9.15 21.51
C SER A 289 -5.54 10.24 21.51
N THR A 290 -4.82 10.47 20.40
CA THR A 290 -3.77 11.51 20.33
C THR A 290 -4.34 12.92 20.25
N LEU A 291 -5.52 13.09 19.65
CA LEU A 291 -6.22 14.38 19.57
C LEU A 291 -6.75 14.89 20.91
N ASP A 292 -7.18 13.98 21.79
CA ASP A 292 -7.60 14.35 23.15
C ASP A 292 -6.41 14.90 23.98
N GLU A 293 -5.18 14.61 23.57
CA GLU A 293 -3.96 15.10 24.23
C GLU A 293 -3.40 16.39 23.59
N ASP A 294 -3.62 16.66 22.30
CA ASP A 294 -3.09 17.86 21.60
C ASP A 294 -4.03 18.40 20.48
N PRO A 295 -5.06 19.21 20.82
CA PRO A 295 -6.08 19.66 19.87
C PRO A 295 -5.62 20.74 18.87
N GLU A 296 -4.40 21.28 18.98
CA GLU A 296 -3.89 22.31 18.05
C GLU A 296 -3.24 21.71 16.77
N ARG A 297 -3.10 20.39 16.67
CA ARG A 297 -2.50 19.69 15.50
C ARG A 297 -3.44 19.46 14.30
N VAL A 298 -4.65 20.01 14.32
CA VAL A 298 -5.65 19.78 13.26
C VAL A 298 -5.18 20.33 11.92
N ILE A 299 -4.86 19.44 10.97
CA ILE A 299 -4.73 19.81 9.56
C ILE A 299 -6.12 20.18 9.04
N THR A 300 -6.34 21.45 8.71
CA THR A 300 -7.40 21.80 7.76
C THR A 300 -7.01 21.28 6.38
N PRO A 301 -7.80 20.42 5.73
CA PRO A 301 -7.55 20.06 4.35
C PRO A 301 -7.60 21.35 3.53
N ALA A 302 -6.60 21.57 2.69
CA ALA A 302 -6.64 22.64 1.71
C ALA A 302 -7.85 22.37 0.80
N SER A 303 -8.86 23.21 0.88
CA SER A 303 -9.95 23.24 -0.09
C SER A 303 -9.34 23.73 -1.41
N GLY A 304 -9.26 22.86 -2.42
CA GLY A 304 -8.74 23.18 -3.75
C GLY A 304 -8.69 21.97 -4.64
#